data_AF-A0A0N4UBG4-F1
#
_entry.id   AF-A0A0N4UBG4-F1
#
_cell.length_a   1.000
_cell.length_b   1.000
_cell.length_c   1.000
_cell.angle_alpha   90.00
_cell.angle_beta   90.00
_cell.angle_gamma   90.00
#
_symmetry.space_group_name_H-M   'P 1'
#
loop_
_entity.id
_entity.type
_entity.pdbx_description
1 polymer ?
#
loop_
_entity_poly.entity_id
_entity_poly.type
_entity_poly.pdbx_seq_one_letter_code
_entity_poly.pdbx_strand_id
1 'polypeptide(L)' 'MEIPRPGSRIEIVAAMRRVRYEFKARGIKKRPVDITVSVDGIKVVLQRKKKSQKEASWDESKLLVMFHPIHRLL' A
#
# COMPACT_ATOMS: atom_id res chain seq x y z
N MET A 1 11.22 8.73 3.06
CA MET A 1 12.40 7.84 2.98
C MET A 1 12.43 7.28 1.58
N GLU A 2 13.50 7.53 0.83
CA GLU A 2 13.70 6.92 -0.47
C GLU A 2 14.23 5.49 -0.31
N ILE A 3 13.73 4.57 -1.13
CA ILE A 3 14.15 3.17 -1.17
C ILE A 3 14.78 2.95 -2.55
N PRO A 4 16.09 2.68 -2.64
CA PRO A 4 16.73 2.42 -3.93
C PRO A 4 16.19 1.14 -4.57
N ARG A 5 16.32 1.03 -5.90
CA ARG A 5 15.95 -0.20 -6.62
C ARG A 5 16.82 -1.36 -6.10
N PRO A 6 16.22 -2.46 -5.60
CA PRO A 6 16.96 -3.55 -5.01
C PRO A 6 17.63 -4.41 -6.08
N GLY A 7 18.91 -4.75 -5.90
CA GLY A 7 19.66 -5.72 -6.70
C GLY A 7 19.61 -7.15 -6.17
N SER A 8 19.16 -7.34 -4.92
CA SER A 8 19.12 -8.65 -4.27
C SER A 8 17.93 -8.81 -3.32
N ARG A 9 17.56 -10.06 -3.03
CA ARG A 9 16.52 -10.38 -2.02
C ARG A 9 16.85 -9.81 -0.64
N ILE A 10 18.14 -9.76 -0.29
CA ILE A 10 18.62 -9.26 1.01
C ILE A 10 18.31 -7.77 1.15
N GLU A 11 18.50 -6.99 0.08
CA GLU A 11 18.19 -5.56 0.07
C GLU A 11 16.69 -5.29 0.26
N ILE A 12 15.83 -6.11 -0.35
CA ILE A 12 14.37 -6.01 -0.15
C ILE A 12 14.05 -6.22 1.34
N VAL A 13 14.62 -7.24 1.97
CA VAL A 13 14.42 -7.52 3.39
C VAL A 13 14.96 -6.39 4.27
N ALA A 14 16.12 -5.83 3.94
CA ALA A 14 16.71 -4.70 4.65
C ALA A 14 15.81 -3.46 4.56
N ALA A 15 15.30 -3.13 3.37
CA ALA A 15 14.35 -2.04 3.15
C ALA A 15 13.06 -2.23 3.94
N MET A 16 12.46 -3.43 3.91
CA MET A 16 11.26 -3.76 4.69
C MET A 16 11.49 -3.58 6.20
N ARG A 17 12.64 -4.03 6.71
CA ARG A 17 13.01 -3.85 8.13
C ARG A 17 13.16 -2.37 8.49
N ARG A 18 13.82 -1.58 7.64
CA ARG A 18 14.02 -0.15 7.85
C ARG A 18 12.68 0.60 7.94
N VAL A 19 11.78 0.38 6.98
CA VAL A 19 10.41 0.95 7.00
C VAL A 19 9.68 0.55 8.29
N ARG A 20 9.72 -0.73 8.68
CA ARG A 20 9.06 -1.20 9.90
C ARG A 20 9.55 -0.46 11.15
N TYR A 21 10.86 -0.32 11.32
CA TYR A 21 11.41 0.29 12.53
C TYR A 21 11.19 1.80 12.59
N GLU A 22 11.25 2.48 11.45
CA GLU A 22 10.96 3.91 11.37
C GLU A 22 9.51 4.21 11.77
N PHE A 23 8.54 3.46 11.24
CA PHE A 23 7.13 3.62 11.61
C PHE A 23 6.88 3.25 13.07
N LYS A 24 7.57 2.24 13.61
CA LYS A 24 7.51 1.89 15.04
C LYS A 24 8.03 3.02 15.92
N ALA A 25 9.18 3.61 15.59
CA ALA A 25 9.79 4.70 16.35
C ALA A 25 8.92 5.96 16.35
N ARG A 26 8.22 6.23 15.24
CA ARG A 26 7.28 7.36 15.11
C ARG A 26 5.88 7.08 15.68
N GLY A 27 5.61 5.88 16.20
CA GLY A 27 4.29 5.52 16.72
C GLY A 27 3.18 5.44 15.66
N ILE A 28 3.52 5.33 14.38
CA ILE A 28 2.56 5.34 13.27
C ILE A 28 1.91 3.96 13.13
N LYS A 29 0.60 3.88 13.33
CA LYS A 29 -0.19 2.64 13.21
C LYS A 29 -0.42 2.27 11.73
N LYS A 30 -0.44 0.96 11.45
CA LYS A 30 -0.81 0.42 10.14
C LYS A 30 -2.28 0.67 9.85
N ARG A 31 -2.62 0.96 8.59
CA ARG A 31 -4.00 1.10 8.11
C ARG A 31 -4.37 -0.15 7.29
N PRO A 32 -5.55 -0.76 7.51
CA PRO A 32 -5.99 -1.87 6.69
C PRO A 32 -6.34 -1.37 5.28
N VAL A 33 -5.90 -2.11 4.28
CA VAL A 33 -6.09 -1.81 2.86
C VAL A 33 -6.45 -3.09 2.12
N ASP A 34 -7.23 -2.95 1.06
CA ASP A 34 -7.46 -4.00 0.08
C ASP A 34 -6.54 -3.75 -1.12
N ILE A 35 -5.87 -4.80 -1.58
CA ILE A 35 -4.93 -4.74 -2.71
C ILE A 35 -5.52 -5.57 -3.83
N THR A 36 -5.71 -4.96 -5.00
CA THR A 36 -6.18 -5.62 -6.22
C THR A 36 -5.03 -5.65 -7.22
N VAL A 37 -4.75 -6.83 -7.75
CA VAL A 37 -3.76 -7.05 -8.80
C VAL A 37 -4.50 -7.40 -10.08
N SER A 38 -4.32 -6.60 -11.13
CA SER A 38 -4.88 -6.83 -12.46
C SER A 38 -3.81 -6.67 -13.53
N VAL A 39 -4.19 -6.92 -14.78
CA VAL A 39 -3.33 -6.66 -15.95
C VAL A 39 -2.98 -5.17 -16.11
N ASP A 40 -3.79 -4.26 -15.57
CA ASP A 40 -3.50 -2.83 -15.62
C ASP A 40 -2.43 -2.42 -14.59
N GLY A 41 -2.37 -3.14 -13.46
CA GLY A 41 -1.44 -2.87 -12.37
C GLY A 41 -1.97 -3.26 -11.00
N ILE A 42 -1.38 -2.64 -9.99
CA ILE A 42 -1.71 -2.85 -8.58
C ILE A 42 -2.47 -1.64 -8.06
N LYS A 43 -3.71 -1.85 -7.65
CA LYS A 43 -4.57 -0.84 -7.00
C LYS A 43 -4.60 -1.11 -5.49
N VAL A 44 -4.29 -0.10 -4.69
CA VAL A 44 -4.38 -0.14 -3.23
C VAL A 44 -5.48 0.80 -2.78
N VAL A 45 -6.47 0.26 -2.06
CA VAL A 45 -7.65 0.99 -1.61
C VAL A 45 -7.79 0.86 -0.09
N LEU A 46 -8.20 1.92 0.61
CA LEU A 46 -8.52 1.85 2.03
C LEU A 46 -9.65 0.86 2.28
N GLN A 47 -9.44 -0.08 3.21
CA GLN A 47 -10.46 -1.07 3.54
C GLN A 47 -11.68 -0.39 4.17
N ARG A 48 -12.86 -0.58 3.59
CA ARG A 48 -14.11 -0.02 4.11
C ARG A 48 -14.47 -0.70 5.45
N LYS A 49 -14.70 0.08 6.49
CA LYS A 49 -15.25 -0.45 7.75
C LYS A 49 -16.69 -0.91 7.51
N LYS A 50 -17.02 -2.16 7.87
CA LYS A 50 -18.35 -2.78 7.68
C LYS A 50 -19.53 -1.90 8.17
N LYS A 51 -19.32 -1.01 9.15
CA LYS A 51 -20.36 -0.11 9.69
C LYS A 51 -20.76 1.05 8.76
N SER A 52 -19.96 1.44 7.77
CA SER A 52 -20.27 2.55 6.84
C SER A 52 -21.06 2.15 5.59
N GLN A 53 -21.54 0.90 5.49
CA GLN A 53 -22.31 0.47 4.31
C GLN A 53 -23.63 1.24 4.12
N LYS A 54 -24.19 1.86 5.17
CA LYS A 54 -25.48 2.58 5.10
C LYS A 54 -25.42 3.97 4.45
N GLU A 55 -24.23 4.52 4.21
CA GLU A 55 -24.02 5.80 3.49
C GLU A 55 -22.96 5.65 2.39
N ALA A 56 -22.80 4.43 1.85
CA ALA A 56 -21.73 4.11 0.91
C ALA A 56 -21.85 4.91 -0.40
N SER A 57 -21.25 6.09 -0.43
CA SER A 57 -20.81 6.71 -1.68
C SER A 57 -19.93 5.67 -2.38
N TRP A 58 -20.41 5.15 -3.51
CA TRP A 58 -19.74 4.15 -4.34
C TRP A 58 -18.45 4.67 -4.98
N ASP A 59 -18.08 5.92 -4.72
CA ASP A 59 -16.90 6.55 -5.26
C ASP A 59 -15.62 5.95 -4.64
N GLU A 60 -15.14 4.88 -5.27
CA GLU A 60 -13.85 4.25 -4.95
C GLU A 60 -12.67 5.21 -5.09
N SER A 61 -12.81 6.29 -5.87
CA SER A 61 -11.75 7.28 -6.08
C SER A 61 -11.34 7.94 -4.77
N LYS A 62 -12.28 8.12 -3.83
CA LYS A 62 -12.00 8.68 -2.49
C LYS A 62 -11.22 7.73 -1.58
N LEU A 63 -11.23 6.43 -1.89
CA LEU A 63 -10.55 5.40 -1.11
C LEU A 63 -9.25 4.95 -1.75
N LEU A 64 -8.98 5.35 -3.00
CA LEU A 64 -7.75 5.02 -3.72
C LEU A 64 -6.55 5.61 -2.96
N VAL A 65 -5.69 4.74 -2.46
CA VAL A 65 -4.43 5.11 -1.81
C VAL A 65 -3.34 5.24 -2.87
N MET A 66 -3.29 4.28 -3.79
CA MET A 66 -2.24 4.19 -4.78
C MET A 66 -2.69 3.34 -5.97
N PHE A 67 -2.26 3.73 -7.16
CA PHE A 67 -2.27 2.88 -8.35
C PHE A 67 -0.85 2.81 -8.91
N HIS A 68 -0.36 1.60 -9.16
CA HIS A 68 0.95 1.37 -9.73
C HIS A 68 0.82 0.48 -10.98
N PRO A 69 1.09 1.01 -12.18
CA PRO A 69 0.84 0.27 -13.41
C PRO A 69 1.84 -0.88 -13.58
N ILE A 70 1.39 -1.98 -14.19
CA ILE A 70 2.16 -3.23 -14.22
C ILE A 70 3.55 -3.08 -14.86
N HIS A 71 3.68 -2.24 -15.90
CA HIS A 71 4.93 -2.05 -16.65
C HIS A 71 6.04 -1.35 -15.86
N ARG A 72 5.75 -0.80 -14.67
CA ARG A 72 6.76 -0.17 -13.80
C ARG A 72 7.27 -1.11 -12.70
N LEU A 73 6.63 -2.27 -12.55
CA LEU A 73 7.11 -3.30 -11.65
C LEU A 73 8.21 -4.04 -12.39
N LEU A 74 9.48 -3.67 -12.18
CA LEU A 74 10.72 -4.45 -12.45
C LEU A 74 11.93 -3.58 -12.12
#